data_AF-A0AAD4SYV5-F1
#
_entry.id   AF-A0AAD4SYV5-F1
#
_cell.length_a   1.000
_cell.length_b   1.000
_cell.length_c   1.000
_cell.angle_alpha   90.00
_cell.angle_beta   90.00
_cell.angle_gamma   90.00
#
_symmetry.space_group_name_H-M   'P 1'
#
loop_
_entity.id
_entity.type
_entity.pdbx_description
1 polymer ?
#
loop_
_entity_poly.entity_id
_entity_poly.type
_entity_poly.pdbx_seq_one_letter_code
_entity_poly.pdbx_strand_id
1 'polypeptide(L)'
;SSSRTFRNTKKRTGEGMVEAINLMESVVNNIATKKEENRNSSLEKSVVAALDEKPELDDFLFMQGLELLEDEKKENIFIALSGDRRRRWLLSKLNFSDYC
;
A
#
# COMPACT_ATOMS: atom_id res chain seq x y z
N SER A 1 -52.01 22.69 46.90
CA SER A 1 -51.15 21.50 46.85
C SER A 1 -50.43 21.42 45.51
N SER A 2 -49.12 21.19 45.56
CA SER A 2 -48.15 20.94 44.49
C SER A 2 -48.61 19.83 43.50
N SER A 3 -48.11 19.66 42.27
CA SER A 3 -46.68 19.63 41.91
C SER A 3 -46.46 19.83 40.40
N ARG A 4 -45.40 20.58 40.06
CA ARG A 4 -44.84 20.70 38.71
C ARG A 4 -44.06 19.42 38.39
N THR A 5 -44.39 18.75 37.28
CA THR A 5 -43.58 17.65 36.76
C THR A 5 -42.36 18.21 36.03
N PHE A 6 -41.18 18.02 36.62
CA PHE A 6 -39.90 18.31 35.98
C PHE A 6 -39.67 17.29 34.84
N ARG A 7 -39.69 17.77 33.60
CA ARG A 7 -39.18 17.00 32.45
C ARG A 7 -37.67 16.88 32.62
N ASN A 8 -37.20 15.67 32.92
CA ASN A 8 -35.78 15.37 33.07
C ASN A 8 -35.14 15.29 31.67
N THR A 9 -34.59 16.40 31.18
CA THR A 9 -33.71 16.38 30.00
C THR A 9 -32.38 15.78 30.43
N LYS A 10 -32.19 14.48 30.14
CA LYS A 10 -30.90 13.79 30.25
C LYS A 10 -29.86 14.58 29.44
N LYS A 11 -29.00 15.33 30.14
CA LYS A 11 -27.80 15.94 29.55
C LYS A 11 -26.92 14.78 29.10
N ARG A 12 -26.78 14.59 27.79
CA ARG A 12 -25.80 13.64 27.23
C ARG A 12 -24.41 14.17 27.57
N THR A 13 -23.75 13.50 28.50
CA THR A 13 -22.40 13.75 28.98
C THR A 13 -21.40 13.68 27.82
N GLY A 14 -20.37 14.53 27.85
CA GLY A 14 -19.31 14.61 26.82
C GLY A 14 -18.56 13.30 26.57
N GLU A 15 -18.64 12.32 27.46
CA GLU A 15 -18.14 10.96 27.27
C GLU A 15 -18.68 10.29 25.99
N GLY A 16 -19.96 10.46 25.68
CA GLY A 16 -20.54 9.88 24.46
C GLY A 16 -20.05 10.55 23.17
N MET A 17 -19.56 11.79 23.24
CA MET A 17 -18.89 12.44 22.11
C MET A 17 -17.45 11.94 21.95
N VAL A 18 -16.74 11.71 23.06
CA VAL A 18 -15.37 11.18 23.04
C VAL A 18 -15.34 9.75 22.48
N GLU A 19 -16.28 8.88 22.89
CA GLU A 19 -16.41 7.54 22.30
C GLU A 19 -16.68 7.57 20.80
N ALA A 20 -17.55 8.47 20.34
CA ALA A 20 -17.85 8.62 18.92
C ALA A 20 -16.63 9.09 18.10
N ILE A 21 -15.81 9.98 18.67
CA ILE A 21 -14.57 10.44 18.04
C ILE A 21 -13.55 9.31 17.97
N ASN A 22 -13.34 8.56 19.05
CA ASN A 22 -12.41 7.43 19.08
C ASN A 22 -12.83 6.31 18.11
N LEU A 23 -14.14 6.05 17.98
CA LEU A 23 -14.67 5.10 17.00
C LEU A 23 -14.42 5.58 15.57
N MET A 24 -14.62 6.86 15.27
CA MET A 24 -14.28 7.42 13.96
C MET A 24 -12.78 7.33 13.67
N GLU A 25 -11.92 7.64 14.65
CA GLU A 25 -10.46 7.56 14.51
C GLU A 25 -10.00 6.11 14.24
N SER A 26 -10.60 5.14 14.94
CA SER A 26 -10.35 3.71 14.70
C SER A 26 -10.79 3.26 13.30
N VAL A 27 -11.97 3.71 12.83
CA VAL A 27 -12.47 3.40 11.49
C VAL A 27 -11.59 4.02 10.41
N VAL A 28 -11.15 5.27 10.59
CA VAL A 28 -10.26 5.95 9.64
C VAL A 28 -8.91 5.25 9.56
N ASN A 29 -8.31 4.86 10.69
CA ASN A 29 -7.08 4.07 10.69
C ASN A 29 -7.25 2.71 9.99
N ASN A 30 -8.34 2.00 10.25
CA ASN A 30 -8.61 0.70 9.61
C ASN A 30 -8.78 0.82 8.08
N ILE A 31 -9.38 1.92 7.61
CA ILE A 31 -9.50 2.21 6.17
C ILE A 31 -8.13 2.55 5.56
N ALA A 32 -7.31 3.33 6.26
CA ALA A 32 -5.97 3.69 5.80
C ALA A 32 -5.06 2.45 5.67
N THR A 33 -5.02 1.60 6.71
CA THR A 33 -4.19 0.38 6.70
C THR A 33 -4.65 -0.62 5.65
N LYS A 34 -5.96 -0.86 5.52
CA LYS A 34 -6.50 -1.74 4.46
C LYS A 34 -6.20 -1.25 3.05
N LYS A 35 -6.15 0.08 2.86
CA LYS A 35 -5.86 0.67 1.55
C LYS A 35 -4.38 0.55 1.19
N GLU A 36 -3.47 0.61 2.16
CA GLU A 36 -2.07 0.26 1.96
C GLU A 36 -1.94 -1.23 1.62
N GLU A 37 -2.38 -2.15 2.48
CA GLU A 37 -2.24 -3.61 2.26
C GLU A 37 -2.73 -4.07 0.88
N ASN A 38 -3.86 -3.53 0.41
CA ASN A 38 -4.42 -3.89 -0.88
C ASN A 38 -3.61 -3.31 -2.06
N ARG A 39 -3.07 -2.10 -1.92
CA ARG A 39 -2.16 -1.50 -2.92
C ARG A 39 -0.89 -2.32 -3.03
N ASN A 40 -0.29 -2.67 -1.90
CA ASN A 40 0.97 -3.41 -1.83
C ASN A 40 0.82 -4.78 -2.52
N SER A 41 -0.25 -5.53 -2.20
CA SER A 41 -0.47 -6.85 -2.81
C SER A 41 -0.80 -6.80 -4.30
N SER A 42 -1.42 -5.70 -4.77
CA SER A 42 -1.71 -5.52 -6.20
C SER A 42 -0.46 -5.12 -6.98
N LEU A 43 0.46 -4.41 -6.35
CA LEU A 43 1.70 -3.93 -6.94
C LEU A 43 2.72 -5.07 -7.07
N GLU A 44 2.89 -5.87 -6.01
CA GLU A 44 3.72 -7.09 -6.02
C GLU A 44 3.31 -8.03 -7.16
N LYS A 45 2.00 -8.27 -7.33
CA LYS A 45 1.47 -9.10 -8.43
C LYS A 45 1.78 -8.50 -9.81
N SER A 46 1.76 -7.17 -9.94
CA SER A 46 2.06 -6.48 -11.20
C SER A 46 3.54 -6.56 -11.54
N VAL A 47 4.43 -6.48 -10.55
CA VAL A 47 5.87 -6.61 -10.74
C VAL A 47 6.25 -8.03 -11.13
N VAL A 48 5.71 -9.02 -10.42
CA VAL A 48 5.94 -10.44 -10.72
C VAL A 48 5.50 -10.74 -12.14
N ALA A 49 4.28 -10.35 -12.54
CA ALA A 49 3.79 -10.59 -13.90
C ALA A 49 4.66 -9.89 -14.98
N ALA A 50 5.12 -8.66 -14.72
CA ALA A 50 5.98 -7.92 -15.64
C ALA A 50 7.39 -8.51 -15.82
N LEU A 51 7.88 -9.21 -14.79
CA LEU A 51 9.14 -9.96 -14.85
C LEU A 51 8.96 -11.33 -15.51
N ASP A 52 7.85 -12.01 -15.23
CA ASP A 52 7.50 -13.32 -15.79
C ASP A 52 7.25 -13.26 -17.32
N GLU A 53 6.82 -12.10 -17.82
CA GLU A 53 6.66 -11.83 -19.26
C GLU A 53 8.02 -11.78 -20.01
N LYS A 54 9.16 -11.86 -19.31
CA LYS A 54 10.51 -11.87 -19.90
C LYS A 54 11.15 -13.27 -19.84
N PRO A 55 11.02 -14.09 -20.89
CA PRO A 55 11.61 -15.44 -20.95
C PRO A 55 13.14 -15.46 -21.03
N GLU A 56 13.80 -14.30 -21.10
CA GLU A 56 15.26 -14.16 -21.16
C GLU A 56 15.90 -13.83 -19.81
N LEU A 57 15.09 -13.66 -18.76
CA LEU A 57 15.57 -13.34 -17.42
C LEU A 57 15.96 -14.64 -16.69
N ASP A 58 17.23 -14.76 -16.33
CA ASP A 58 17.71 -15.87 -15.48
C ASP A 58 17.03 -15.81 -14.09
N ASP A 59 16.76 -16.98 -13.49
CA ASP A 59 16.07 -17.09 -12.20
C ASP A 59 16.78 -16.30 -11.10
N PHE A 60 18.11 -16.23 -11.16
CA PHE A 60 18.94 -15.42 -10.26
C PHE A 60 18.73 -13.91 -10.46
N LEU A 61 18.53 -13.47 -11.71
CA LEU A 61 18.25 -12.08 -12.05
C LEU A 61 16.82 -11.68 -11.66
N PHE A 62 15.89 -12.63 -11.72
CA PHE A 62 14.51 -12.45 -11.29
C PHE A 62 14.44 -12.18 -9.79
N MET A 63 15.10 -13.03 -8.98
CA MET A 63 15.12 -12.86 -7.52
C MET A 63 15.79 -11.56 -7.08
N GLN A 64 16.94 -11.20 -7.67
CA GLN A 64 17.57 -9.90 -7.40
C GLN A 64 16.74 -8.71 -7.88
N GLY A 65 15.98 -8.90 -8.97
CA GLY A 65 15.05 -7.90 -9.46
C GLY A 65 13.92 -7.63 -8.47
N LEU A 66 13.37 -8.68 -7.84
CA LEU A 66 12.36 -8.53 -6.80
C LEU A 66 12.90 -7.77 -5.58
N GLU A 67 14.08 -8.14 -5.07
CA GLU A 67 14.73 -7.45 -3.94
C GLU A 67 15.00 -5.96 -4.28
N LEU A 68 15.40 -5.67 -5.52
CA LEU A 68 15.60 -4.29 -5.97
C LEU A 68 14.30 -3.47 -5.99
N LEU A 69 13.17 -4.12 -6.30
CA LEU A 69 11.86 -3.49 -6.46
C LEU A 69 11.06 -3.40 -5.16
N GLU A 70 11.59 -3.85 -4.02
CA GLU A 70 11.02 -3.54 -2.69
C GLU A 70 11.03 -2.03 -2.39
N ASP A 71 11.91 -1.28 -3.06
CA ASP A 71 11.91 0.18 -3.02
C ASP A 71 10.81 0.73 -3.94
N GLU A 72 9.74 1.27 -3.33
CA GLU A 72 8.57 1.84 -4.02
C GLU A 72 8.95 2.85 -5.13
N LYS A 73 10.05 3.61 -4.96
CA LYS A 73 10.50 4.56 -5.98
C LYS A 73 11.08 3.83 -7.19
N LYS A 74 11.86 2.77 -6.96
CA LYS A 74 12.45 1.94 -8.02
C LYS A 74 11.37 1.14 -8.74
N GLU A 75 10.38 0.65 -8.00
CA GLU A 75 9.21 -0.03 -8.51
C GLU A 75 8.39 0.86 -9.45
N ASN A 76 8.03 2.07 -9.00
CA ASN A 76 7.28 3.02 -9.83
C ASN A 76 8.01 3.35 -11.14
N ILE A 77 9.33 3.49 -11.09
CA ILE A 77 10.15 3.68 -12.30
C ILE A 77 10.08 2.44 -13.19
N PHE A 78 10.24 1.24 -12.63
CA PHE A 78 10.21 -0.02 -13.38
C PHE A 78 8.88 -0.28 -14.07
N ILE A 79 7.76 -0.05 -13.38
CA ILE A 79 6.39 -0.20 -13.93
C ILE A 79 6.18 0.77 -15.10
N ALA A 80 6.68 2.01 -14.97
CA ALA A 80 6.58 3.02 -16.02
C ALA A 80 7.43 2.70 -17.27
N LEU A 81 8.46 1.87 -17.13
CA LEU A 81 9.22 1.38 -18.28
C LEU A 81 8.44 0.30 -19.04
N SER A 82 8.64 0.22 -20.35
CA SER A 82 7.99 -0.78 -21.22
C SER A 82 9.01 -1.52 -22.07
N GLY A 83 8.68 -2.77 -22.44
CA GLY A 83 9.48 -3.61 -23.34
C GLY A 83 10.92 -3.83 -22.87
N ASP A 84 11.87 -3.59 -23.77
CA ASP A 84 13.31 -3.82 -23.53
C ASP A 84 13.93 -2.82 -22.54
N ARG A 85 13.23 -1.71 -22.27
CA ARG A 85 13.71 -0.72 -21.30
C ARG A 85 13.70 -1.28 -19.88
N ARG A 86 12.73 -2.15 -19.53
CA ARG A 86 12.69 -2.85 -18.24
C ARG A 86 13.94 -3.70 -18.02
N ARG A 87 14.34 -4.49 -19.04
CA ARG A 87 15.53 -5.37 -18.97
C ARG A 87 16.81 -4.55 -18.82
N ARG A 88 17.01 -3.56 -19.69
CA ARG A 88 18.21 -2.69 -19.65
C ARG A 88 18.31 -1.93 -18.34
N TRP A 89 17.20 -1.43 -17.83
CA TRP A 89 17.18 -0.74 -16.54
C TRP A 89 17.53 -1.69 -15.40
N LEU A 90 16.94 -2.89 -15.37
CA LEU A 90 17.25 -3.89 -14.35
C LEU A 90 18.74 -4.25 -14.33
N LEU A 91 19.30 -4.56 -15.50
CA LEU A 91 20.74 -4.84 -15.65
C LEU A 91 21.62 -3.66 -15.21
N SER A 92 21.20 -2.42 -15.51
CA SER A 92 21.94 -1.21 -15.10
C SER A 92 21.92 -0.98 -13.58
N LYS A 93 20.88 -1.47 -12.88
CA LYS A 93 20.74 -1.31 -11.44
C LYS A 93 21.40 -2.42 -10.65
N LEU A 94 21.41 -3.62 -11.21
CA LEU A 94 22.06 -4.78 -10.63
C LEU A 94 23.56 -4.86 -10.98
N ASN A 95 24.14 -3.81 -11.58
CA ASN A 95 25.52 -3.78 -12.07
C ASN A 95 25.90 -4.92 -13.03
N PHE A 96 24.92 -5.57 -13.67
CA PHE A 96 25.14 -6.55 -14.73
C PHE A 96 25.40 -5.90 -16.09
N SER A 97 26.06 -4.74 -16.10
CA SER A 97 26.36 -3.96 -17.30
C SER A 97 27.17 -4.73 -18.35
N ASP A 98 27.84 -5.82 -17.94
CA ASP A 98 28.67 -6.66 -18.80
C ASP A 98 27.87 -7.69 -19.62
N TYR A 99 26.54 -7.80 -19.42
CA TYR A 99 25.64 -8.68 -20.18
C TYR A 99 25.06 -8.02 -21.46
N CYS A 100 25.81 -7.09 -22.08
CA CYS A 100 25.46 -6.51 -23.38
C CYS A 100 25.80 -7.45 -24.54
#